data_AF-A0A959I6F6-F1
#
_entry.id   AF-A0A959I6F6-F1
#
_cell.length_a   1.000
_cell.length_b   1.000
_cell.length_c   1.000
_cell.angle_alpha   90.00
_cell.angle_beta   90.00
_cell.angle_gamma   90.00
#
_symmetry.space_group_name_H-M   'P 1'
#
loop_
_entity.id
_entity.type
_entity.pdbx_description
1 polymer ?
#
loop_
_entity_poly.entity_id
_entity_poly.type
_entity_poly.pdbx_seq_one_letter_code
_entity_poly.pdbx_strand_id
1 'polypeptide(L)'
;MKHLTLPVLIVFWCLPGLQAQDRPDPAIWQVQADQIDPDHYFGVTVANGMIGLVSSPEPLKVSAVVLNGVYDHYGRGRVSNILQTFNHINLEMMVDGDPVTASNVANYSQTLDMYRATLVTSFEVGDRLQVRQEMRALRHLPYCSMVEVELTARKDVSIVAMNAVQAPAHLREVQNFFNEIVRPHVEIPLLTSVARSPTGKQIVAASSALWFEEAHGQGPVVKHEERDYDWHGARFEKHLRAGETYRFYLLSTSLSSMHYDDPHNEAERLTIFAYLEGPDRLVQKHEEAWRELWKSDILL
;
A
#
# COMPACT_ATOMS: atom_id res chain seq x y z
N MET A 1 62.47 -45.05 14.65
CA MET A 1 61.47 -45.23 13.57
C MET A 1 60.54 -44.02 13.62
N LYS A 2 60.55 -43.20 12.56
CA LYS A 2 59.81 -41.93 12.48
C LYS A 2 58.35 -42.24 12.11
N HIS A 3 57.39 -41.85 12.96
CA HIS A 3 55.98 -41.84 12.58
C HIS A 3 55.66 -40.50 11.92
N LEU A 4 55.32 -40.56 10.63
CA LEU A 4 54.89 -39.46 9.80
C LEU A 4 53.36 -39.41 9.85
N THR A 5 52.79 -38.42 10.53
CA THR A 5 51.36 -38.12 10.48
C THR A 5 51.13 -37.02 9.43
N LEU A 6 50.46 -37.38 8.34
CA LEU A 6 49.96 -36.46 7.32
C LEU A 6 48.59 -35.91 7.77
N PRO A 7 48.36 -34.58 7.83
CA PRO A 7 47.01 -34.05 7.87
C PRO A 7 46.48 -33.88 6.45
N VAL A 8 45.30 -34.44 6.19
CA VAL A 8 44.52 -34.23 4.96
C VAL A 8 43.89 -32.83 5.05
N LEU A 9 44.29 -31.93 4.16
CA LEU A 9 43.71 -30.60 4.01
C LEU A 9 42.49 -30.71 3.08
N ILE A 10 41.27 -30.64 3.62
CA ILE A 10 40.06 -30.50 2.80
C ILE A 10 39.88 -29.01 2.51
N VAL A 11 40.21 -28.61 1.28
CA VAL A 11 39.93 -27.27 0.76
C VAL A 11 38.47 -27.24 0.29
N PHE A 12 37.59 -26.64 1.09
CA PHE A 12 36.24 -26.28 0.67
C PHE A 12 36.34 -25.15 -0.36
N TRP A 13 36.10 -25.47 -1.63
CA TRP A 13 35.87 -24.46 -2.67
C TRP A 13 34.52 -23.78 -2.40
N CYS A 14 34.54 -22.60 -1.79
CA CYS A 14 33.42 -21.67 -1.84
C CYS A 14 33.30 -21.16 -3.27
N LEU A 15 32.40 -21.75 -4.06
CA LEU A 15 31.86 -21.11 -5.26
C LEU A 15 31.04 -19.90 -4.80
N PRO A 16 31.40 -18.67 -5.19
CA PRO A 16 30.48 -17.55 -5.01
C PRO A 16 29.29 -17.81 -5.93
N GLY A 17 28.12 -18.05 -5.33
CA GLY A 17 26.86 -18.02 -6.05
C GLY A 17 26.69 -16.63 -6.64
N LEU A 18 26.92 -16.51 -7.95
CA LEU A 18 26.36 -15.43 -8.75
C LEU A 18 24.83 -15.57 -8.66
N GLN A 19 24.21 -14.84 -7.73
CA GLN A 19 22.82 -14.47 -7.92
C GLN A 19 22.81 -13.46 -9.06
N ALA A 20 22.67 -13.95 -10.29
CA ALA A 20 22.17 -13.11 -11.36
C ALA A 20 20.79 -12.62 -10.91
N GLN A 21 20.66 -11.32 -10.69
CA GLN A 21 19.35 -10.70 -10.62
C GLN A 21 18.76 -10.79 -12.02
N ASP A 22 17.84 -11.74 -12.24
CA ASP A 22 16.95 -11.81 -13.41
C ASP A 22 15.94 -10.63 -13.40
N ARG A 23 16.43 -9.41 -13.22
CA ARG A 23 15.61 -8.20 -13.35
C ARG A 23 15.78 -7.71 -14.78
N PRO A 24 14.70 -7.66 -15.57
CA PRO A 24 14.79 -7.12 -16.91
C PRO A 24 15.09 -5.62 -16.87
N ASP A 25 15.63 -5.10 -17.97
CA ASP A 25 16.05 -3.70 -18.07
C ASP A 25 14.92 -2.74 -17.65
N PRO A 26 15.11 -1.92 -16.59
CA PRO A 26 14.12 -0.96 -16.14
C PRO A 26 13.61 -0.04 -17.24
N ALA A 27 14.46 0.30 -18.23
CA ALA A 27 14.09 1.18 -19.34
C ALA A 27 12.96 0.61 -20.22
N ILE A 28 12.76 -0.71 -20.22
CA ILE A 28 11.73 -1.39 -21.01
C ILE A 28 10.42 -1.54 -20.21
N TRP A 29 10.53 -1.73 -18.89
CA TRP A 29 9.42 -2.11 -18.03
C TRP A 29 8.80 -0.97 -17.23
N GLN A 30 9.31 0.25 -17.38
CA GLN A 30 8.87 1.40 -16.61
C GLN A 30 8.24 2.47 -17.49
N VAL A 31 7.05 2.92 -17.08
CA VAL A 31 6.41 4.12 -17.62
C VAL A 31 6.46 5.19 -16.55
N GLN A 32 7.25 6.24 -16.79
CA GLN A 32 7.47 7.33 -15.85
C GLN A 32 6.73 8.59 -16.28
N ALA A 33 6.15 9.28 -15.30
CA ALA A 33 5.66 10.64 -15.41
C ALA A 33 6.37 11.51 -14.38
N ASP A 34 6.94 12.63 -14.84
CA ASP A 34 7.42 13.73 -14.02
C ASP A 34 6.55 14.99 -14.29
N GLN A 35 6.75 16.04 -13.50
CA GLN A 35 6.05 17.33 -13.66
C GLN A 35 4.51 17.19 -13.75
N ILE A 36 3.94 16.43 -12.82
CA ILE A 36 2.52 16.06 -12.86
C ILE A 36 1.62 17.31 -12.81
N ASP A 37 0.81 17.47 -13.85
CA ASP A 37 -0.24 18.48 -13.99
C ASP A 37 -1.60 17.88 -13.63
N PRO A 38 -2.22 18.26 -12.49
CA PRO A 38 -3.53 17.75 -12.09
C PRO A 38 -4.64 17.94 -13.12
N ASP A 39 -4.58 19.00 -13.94
CA ASP A 39 -5.62 19.31 -14.94
C ASP A 39 -5.56 18.35 -16.15
N HIS A 40 -4.41 17.71 -16.37
CA HIS A 40 -4.16 16.78 -17.48
C HIS A 40 -3.69 15.41 -17.00
N TYR A 41 -4.06 15.03 -15.78
CA TYR A 41 -3.67 13.76 -15.19
C TYR A 41 -4.71 12.66 -15.43
N PHE A 42 -4.28 11.58 -16.06
CA PHE A 42 -5.08 10.38 -16.28
C PHE A 42 -4.50 9.21 -15.49
N GLY A 43 -5.08 8.96 -14.32
CA GLY A 43 -4.52 8.01 -13.36
C GLY A 43 -4.35 6.60 -13.92
N VAL A 44 -3.14 6.07 -13.80
CA VAL A 44 -2.85 4.66 -14.06
C VAL A 44 -3.51 3.82 -12.97
N THR A 45 -4.06 2.68 -13.37
CA THR A 45 -4.67 1.75 -12.42
C THR A 45 -3.73 0.58 -12.16
N VAL A 46 -3.34 0.40 -10.91
CA VAL A 46 -2.69 -0.84 -10.46
C VAL A 46 -3.79 -1.79 -10.00
N ALA A 47 -3.88 -2.99 -10.58
CA ALA A 47 -4.99 -3.90 -10.34
C ALA A 47 -4.55 -5.36 -10.32
N ASN A 48 -5.36 -6.22 -9.69
CA ASN A 48 -5.16 -7.66 -9.65
C ASN A 48 -6.34 -8.48 -10.24
N GLY A 49 -7.29 -7.79 -10.87
CA GLY A 49 -8.50 -8.40 -11.42
C GLY A 49 -9.71 -8.42 -10.47
N MET A 50 -9.51 -8.15 -9.18
CA MET A 50 -10.59 -8.01 -8.20
C MET A 50 -10.66 -6.60 -7.59
N ILE A 51 -9.51 -5.99 -7.30
CA ILE A 51 -9.40 -4.59 -6.89
C ILE A 51 -8.57 -3.80 -7.91
N GLY A 52 -8.99 -2.56 -8.17
CA GLY A 52 -8.25 -1.58 -8.96
C GLY A 52 -8.03 -0.30 -8.16
N LEU A 53 -6.79 0.17 -8.14
CA LEU A 53 -6.33 1.35 -7.42
C LEU A 53 -5.91 2.40 -8.45
N VAL A 54 -6.74 3.43 -8.64
CA VAL A 54 -6.49 4.50 -9.61
C VAL A 54 -5.61 5.56 -8.96
N SER A 55 -4.43 5.79 -9.52
CA SER A 55 -3.48 6.77 -9.00
C SER A 55 -4.05 8.19 -9.00
N SER A 56 -3.53 9.03 -8.09
CA SER A 56 -3.86 10.45 -7.97
C SER A 56 -2.69 11.33 -8.39
N PRO A 57 -2.93 12.54 -8.92
CA PRO A 57 -1.90 13.57 -9.02
C PRO A 57 -1.52 14.15 -7.65
N GLU A 58 -2.34 13.93 -6.62
CA GLU A 58 -2.01 14.32 -5.25
C GLU A 58 -1.09 13.28 -4.59
N PRO A 59 0.00 13.71 -3.92
CA PRO A 59 0.85 12.82 -3.15
C PRO A 59 0.05 12.02 -2.13
N LEU A 60 0.41 10.75 -1.92
CA LEU A 60 -0.14 9.89 -0.86
C LEU A 60 -1.63 9.53 -1.02
N LYS A 61 -2.26 9.87 -2.15
CA LYS A 61 -3.68 9.64 -2.41
C LYS A 61 -3.91 8.73 -3.63
N VAL A 62 -5.07 8.09 -3.65
CA VAL A 62 -5.70 7.53 -4.85
C VAL A 62 -6.92 8.35 -5.24
N SER A 63 -7.18 8.46 -6.55
CA SER A 63 -8.39 9.14 -7.03
C SER A 63 -9.63 8.27 -6.88
N ALA A 64 -9.48 6.94 -7.02
CA ALA A 64 -10.57 6.00 -6.85
C ALA A 64 -10.07 4.59 -6.53
N VAL A 65 -10.87 3.86 -5.78
CA VAL A 65 -10.81 2.41 -5.66
C VAL A 65 -12.04 1.82 -6.32
N VAL A 66 -11.85 0.80 -7.16
CA VAL A 66 -12.93 0.06 -7.81
C VAL A 66 -12.81 -1.43 -7.55
N LEU A 67 -13.96 -2.10 -7.53
CA LEU A 67 -14.06 -3.53 -7.27
C LEU A 67 -14.72 -4.24 -8.46
N ASN A 68 -14.18 -5.38 -8.87
CA ASN A 68 -14.76 -6.20 -9.93
C ASN A 68 -16.17 -6.64 -9.55
N GLY A 69 -17.11 -6.67 -10.50
CA GLY A 69 -18.47 -7.16 -10.23
C GLY A 69 -19.35 -6.21 -9.41
N VAL A 70 -18.80 -5.12 -8.87
CA VAL A 70 -19.54 -4.19 -7.99
C VAL A 70 -20.03 -3.01 -8.81
N TYR A 71 -21.32 -3.05 -9.14
CA TYR A 71 -21.99 -2.01 -9.93
C TYR A 71 -23.21 -1.47 -9.20
N ASP A 72 -23.48 -0.17 -9.42
CA ASP A 72 -24.71 0.48 -8.97
C ASP A 72 -25.15 1.60 -9.94
N HIS A 73 -26.37 2.10 -9.79
CA HIS A 73 -26.92 3.22 -10.53
C HIS A 73 -26.58 4.54 -9.84
N TYR A 74 -25.52 5.20 -10.32
CA TYR A 74 -25.09 6.51 -9.85
C TYR A 74 -24.22 7.23 -10.89
N GLY A 75 -23.97 8.51 -10.69
CA GLY A 75 -23.21 9.32 -11.64
C GLY A 75 -24.06 9.72 -12.85
N ARG A 76 -23.55 9.47 -14.07
CA ARG A 76 -24.21 9.93 -15.29
C ARG A 76 -25.30 8.95 -15.76
N GLY A 77 -26.54 9.45 -15.84
CA GLY A 77 -27.67 8.75 -16.45
C GLY A 77 -28.32 7.71 -15.52
N ARG A 78 -29.10 6.79 -16.12
CA ARG A 78 -29.84 5.73 -15.40
C ARG A 78 -29.19 4.35 -15.58
N VAL A 79 -27.97 4.28 -16.09
CA VAL A 79 -27.25 3.03 -16.36
C VAL A 79 -26.46 2.58 -15.14
N SER A 80 -26.10 1.30 -15.11
CA SER A 80 -25.25 0.74 -14.07
C SER A 80 -23.79 1.12 -14.35
N ASN A 81 -23.11 1.68 -13.36
CA ASN A 81 -21.70 2.08 -13.40
C ASN A 81 -20.90 1.25 -12.40
N ILE A 82 -19.60 1.05 -12.69
CA ILE A 82 -18.66 0.47 -11.71
C ILE A 82 -18.66 1.36 -10.48
N LEU A 83 -18.90 0.79 -9.30
CA LEU A 83 -18.96 1.53 -8.06
C LEU A 83 -17.54 1.85 -7.56
N GLN A 84 -17.27 3.15 -7.41
CA GLN A 84 -16.13 3.63 -6.65
C GLN A 84 -16.40 3.43 -5.16
N THR A 85 -15.51 2.72 -4.47
CA THR A 85 -15.62 2.41 -3.04
C THR A 85 -14.73 3.34 -2.22
N PHE A 86 -14.50 3.02 -0.95
CA PHE A 86 -13.64 3.80 -0.07
C PHE A 86 -12.22 3.94 -0.63
N ASN A 87 -11.68 5.17 -0.58
CA ASN A 87 -10.27 5.45 -0.83
C ASN A 87 -9.45 5.11 0.43
N HIS A 88 -9.45 3.83 0.80
CA HIS A 88 -8.98 3.32 2.08
C HIS A 88 -7.46 3.20 2.21
N ILE A 89 -6.74 3.30 1.10
CA ILE A 89 -5.27 3.32 1.06
C ILE A 89 -4.66 4.73 1.06
N ASN A 90 -5.50 5.76 1.20
CA ASN A 90 -5.03 7.13 1.32
C ASN A 90 -4.21 7.31 2.59
N LEU A 91 -3.12 8.05 2.46
CA LEU A 91 -2.29 8.51 3.55
C LEU A 91 -2.34 10.05 3.64
N GLU A 92 -2.13 10.57 4.83
CA GLU A 92 -1.82 11.97 5.10
C GLU A 92 -0.52 12.02 5.90
N MET A 93 0.28 13.05 5.67
CA MET A 93 1.57 13.22 6.32
C MET A 93 1.76 14.67 6.75
N MET A 94 2.38 14.86 7.91
CA MET A 94 2.90 16.15 8.36
C MET A 94 4.39 16.02 8.69
N VAL A 95 5.18 17.03 8.32
CA VAL A 95 6.62 17.11 8.60
C VAL A 95 6.88 18.38 9.43
N ASP A 96 7.31 18.21 10.68
CA ASP A 96 7.43 19.26 11.70
C ASP A 96 6.16 20.11 11.88
N GLY A 97 4.99 19.49 11.70
CA GLY A 97 3.69 20.14 11.81
C GLY A 97 3.14 20.72 10.49
N ASP A 98 3.95 20.76 9.42
CA ASP A 98 3.48 21.21 8.11
C ASP A 98 2.81 20.05 7.34
N PRO A 99 1.56 20.18 6.87
CA PRO A 99 0.92 19.14 6.06
C PRO A 99 1.60 18.98 4.71
N VAL A 100 1.83 17.76 4.26
CA VAL A 100 2.37 17.44 2.94
C VAL A 100 1.25 17.50 1.90
N THR A 101 1.40 18.35 0.90
CA THR A 101 0.43 18.57 -0.18
C THR A 101 1.14 18.71 -1.53
N ALA A 102 0.40 18.63 -2.63
CA ALA A 102 0.97 18.83 -3.96
C ALA A 102 1.68 20.20 -4.12
N SER A 103 1.25 21.23 -3.35
CA SER A 103 1.80 22.58 -3.46
C SER A 103 3.14 22.79 -2.73
N ASN A 104 3.56 21.87 -1.86
CA ASN A 104 4.77 22.03 -1.05
C ASN A 104 5.78 20.88 -1.17
N VAL A 105 5.58 20.00 -2.14
CA VAL A 105 6.55 18.96 -2.51
C VAL A 105 7.34 19.34 -3.75
N ALA A 106 8.56 18.85 -3.85
CA ALA A 106 9.43 18.99 -5.01
C ALA A 106 9.75 17.60 -5.60
N ASN A 107 10.22 17.57 -6.84
CA ASN A 107 10.66 16.35 -7.52
C ASN A 107 9.60 15.22 -7.47
N TYR A 108 8.32 15.61 -7.56
CA TYR A 108 7.20 14.68 -7.58
C TYR A 108 7.18 13.90 -8.90
N SER A 109 7.27 12.57 -8.80
CA SER A 109 7.25 11.67 -9.94
C SER A 109 6.49 10.40 -9.62
N GLN A 110 5.92 9.79 -10.66
CA GLN A 110 5.26 8.50 -10.59
C GLN A 110 5.80 7.58 -11.68
N THR A 111 6.11 6.35 -11.31
CA THR A 111 6.63 5.33 -12.23
C THR A 111 5.83 4.06 -12.06
N LEU A 112 5.15 3.64 -13.12
CA LEU A 112 4.56 2.30 -13.21
C LEU A 112 5.68 1.32 -13.54
N ASP A 113 6.08 0.47 -12.58
CA ASP A 113 6.91 -0.71 -12.84
C ASP A 113 5.98 -1.85 -13.26
N MET A 114 5.91 -2.11 -14.57
CA MET A 114 5.02 -3.10 -15.15
C MET A 114 5.46 -4.54 -14.81
N TYR A 115 6.78 -4.77 -14.67
CA TYR A 115 7.30 -6.08 -14.35
C TYR A 115 6.89 -6.53 -12.95
N ARG A 116 6.99 -5.60 -11.98
CA ARG A 116 6.58 -5.81 -10.58
C ARG A 116 5.12 -5.43 -10.31
N ALA A 117 4.40 -4.93 -11.32
CA ALA A 117 3.06 -4.35 -11.22
C ALA A 117 2.86 -3.46 -9.98
N THR A 118 3.77 -2.52 -9.82
CA THR A 118 3.85 -1.62 -8.69
C THR A 118 3.86 -0.18 -9.21
N LEU A 119 3.04 0.69 -8.62
CA LEU A 119 3.19 2.13 -8.83
C LEU A 119 4.12 2.71 -7.78
N VAL A 120 5.21 3.28 -8.23
CA VAL A 120 6.19 3.97 -7.40
C VAL A 120 5.93 5.47 -7.47
N THR A 121 5.66 6.12 -6.34
CA THR A 121 5.58 7.59 -6.24
C THR A 121 6.76 8.08 -5.41
N SER A 122 7.46 9.12 -5.85
CA SER A 122 8.53 9.73 -5.05
C SER A 122 8.45 11.25 -5.07
N PHE A 123 8.84 11.88 -3.96
CA PHE A 123 8.92 13.33 -3.83
C PHE A 123 9.79 13.75 -2.65
N GLU A 124 10.08 15.04 -2.57
CA GLU A 124 10.85 15.66 -1.51
C GLU A 124 10.00 16.71 -0.78
N VAL A 125 10.07 16.73 0.55
CA VAL A 125 9.44 17.76 1.40
C VAL A 125 10.52 18.75 1.82
N GLY A 126 10.67 19.82 1.03
CA GLY A 126 11.77 20.76 1.17
C GLY A 126 13.14 20.08 1.12
N ASP A 127 14.08 20.53 1.94
CA ASP A 127 15.40 19.90 2.10
C ASP A 127 15.48 18.93 3.29
N ARG A 128 14.32 18.56 3.84
CA ARG A 128 14.19 17.83 5.12
C ARG A 128 13.99 16.33 4.93
N LEU A 129 13.17 15.93 3.97
CA LEU A 129 12.69 14.56 3.84
C LEU A 129 12.54 14.15 2.38
N GLN A 130 13.01 12.96 2.05
CA GLN A 130 12.67 12.28 0.80
C GLN A 130 11.66 11.18 1.11
N VAL A 131 10.61 11.09 0.29
CA VAL A 131 9.55 10.09 0.43
C VAL A 131 9.51 9.24 -0.83
N ARG A 132 9.46 7.93 -0.66
CA ARG A 132 9.19 6.94 -1.70
C ARG A 132 8.03 6.06 -1.25
N GLN A 133 7.02 5.92 -2.10
CA GLN A 133 5.84 5.11 -1.87
C GLN A 133 5.74 4.05 -2.95
N GLU A 134 5.49 2.79 -2.59
CA GLU A 134 5.19 1.71 -3.52
C GLU A 134 3.77 1.15 -3.26
N MET A 135 2.87 1.31 -4.24
CA MET A 135 1.48 0.86 -4.16
C MET A 135 1.24 -0.38 -5.01
N ARG A 136 0.59 -1.39 -4.42
CA ARG A 136 0.34 -2.70 -5.03
C ARG A 136 -1.08 -3.18 -4.77
N ALA A 137 -1.76 -3.63 -5.82
CA ALA A 137 -2.91 -4.54 -5.70
C ALA A 137 -2.36 -5.97 -5.61
N LEU A 138 -2.46 -6.63 -4.45
CA LEU A 138 -1.75 -7.89 -4.20
C LEU A 138 -2.32 -9.00 -5.10
N ARG A 139 -1.52 -9.56 -6.01
CA ARG A 139 -2.02 -10.50 -7.01
C ARG A 139 -2.47 -11.84 -6.42
N HIS A 140 -1.75 -12.33 -5.42
CA HIS A 140 -2.03 -13.60 -4.75
C HIS A 140 -3.12 -13.49 -3.66
N LEU A 141 -3.53 -12.27 -3.29
CA LEU A 141 -4.59 -11.98 -2.33
C LEU A 141 -5.61 -11.03 -2.99
N PRO A 142 -6.67 -11.56 -3.63
CA PRO A 142 -7.46 -10.80 -4.60
C PRO A 142 -8.09 -9.50 -4.07
N TYR A 143 -8.45 -9.45 -2.79
CA TYR A 143 -9.09 -8.26 -2.20
C TYR A 143 -8.13 -7.35 -1.44
N CYS A 144 -6.86 -7.73 -1.35
CA CYS A 144 -5.88 -7.03 -0.55
C CYS A 144 -5.03 -6.08 -1.40
N SER A 145 -4.67 -4.96 -0.79
CA SER A 145 -3.71 -4.01 -1.32
C SER A 145 -2.70 -3.62 -0.26
N MET A 146 -1.56 -3.10 -0.72
CA MET A 146 -0.45 -2.72 0.13
C MET A 146 0.15 -1.42 -0.37
N VAL A 147 0.41 -0.52 0.56
CA VAL A 147 1.25 0.66 0.35
C VAL A 147 2.45 0.52 1.27
N GLU A 148 3.65 0.58 0.69
CA GLU A 148 4.92 0.67 1.39
C GLU A 148 5.40 2.12 1.32
N VAL A 149 5.82 2.70 2.45
CA VAL A 149 6.36 4.06 2.51
C VAL A 149 7.75 4.02 3.11
N GLU A 150 8.72 4.49 2.35
CA GLU A 150 10.09 4.72 2.79
C GLU A 150 10.35 6.22 2.93
N LEU A 151 10.88 6.59 4.08
CA LEU A 151 11.19 7.95 4.49
C LEU A 151 12.68 8.06 4.72
N THR A 152 13.38 8.91 3.96
CA THR A 152 14.80 9.19 4.19
C THR A 152 14.95 10.62 4.70
N ALA A 153 15.30 10.75 5.98
CA ALA A 153 15.48 12.04 6.65
C ALA A 153 16.83 12.65 6.25
N ARG A 154 16.79 13.87 5.70
CA ARG A 154 17.99 14.68 5.38
C ARG A 154 18.38 15.59 6.53
N LYS A 155 17.43 15.84 7.44
CA LYS A 155 17.58 16.58 8.70
C LYS A 155 16.82 15.84 9.80
N ASP A 156 17.06 16.24 11.04
CA ASP A 156 16.20 15.81 12.15
C ASP A 156 14.78 16.34 11.90
N VAL A 157 13.78 15.45 11.95
CA VAL A 157 12.38 15.77 11.62
C VAL A 157 11.40 15.00 12.50
N SER A 158 10.26 15.61 12.80
CA SER A 158 9.08 14.90 13.32
C SER A 158 8.10 14.60 12.20
N ILE A 159 7.71 13.33 12.08
CA ILE A 159 6.75 12.85 11.10
C ILE A 159 5.48 12.43 11.83
N VAL A 160 4.33 12.95 11.37
CA VAL A 160 3.03 12.35 11.66
C VAL A 160 2.52 11.76 10.36
N ALA A 161 2.25 10.46 10.34
CA ALA A 161 1.64 9.79 9.21
C ALA A 161 0.32 9.15 9.63
N MET A 162 -0.65 9.16 8.73
CA MET A 162 -2.01 8.76 9.03
C MET A 162 -2.62 8.03 7.85
N ASN A 163 -3.22 6.86 8.10
CA ASN A 163 -4.18 6.30 7.15
C ASN A 163 -5.47 7.10 7.26
N ALA A 164 -5.92 7.65 6.13
CA ALA A 164 -7.07 8.55 6.03
C ALA A 164 -8.08 7.97 5.04
N VAL A 165 -8.93 7.06 5.52
CA VAL A 165 -9.98 6.44 4.72
C VAL A 165 -11.04 7.49 4.39
N GLN A 166 -11.31 7.67 3.10
CA GLN A 166 -12.33 8.61 2.62
C GLN A 166 -13.45 7.87 1.92
N ALA A 167 -14.69 8.22 2.27
CA ALA A 167 -15.89 7.73 1.62
C ALA A 167 -16.30 8.68 0.47
N PRO A 168 -16.39 8.20 -0.78
CA PRO A 168 -16.97 9.02 -1.84
C PRO A 168 -18.41 9.46 -1.53
N ALA A 169 -18.79 10.66 -1.96
CA ALA A 169 -20.07 11.29 -1.64
C ALA A 169 -21.33 10.49 -2.06
N HIS A 170 -21.20 9.54 -2.98
CA HIS A 170 -22.30 8.68 -3.42
C HIS A 170 -22.54 7.49 -2.49
N LEU A 171 -21.59 7.16 -1.60
CA LEU A 171 -21.81 6.15 -0.56
C LEU A 171 -22.73 6.72 0.54
N ARG A 172 -23.57 5.87 1.09
CA ARG A 172 -24.57 6.23 2.11
C ARG A 172 -24.39 5.36 3.33
N GLU A 173 -24.88 5.82 4.48
CA GLU A 173 -24.86 5.04 5.73
C GLU A 173 -23.43 4.56 6.09
N VAL A 174 -22.45 5.46 5.91
CA VAL A 174 -21.06 5.24 6.32
C VAL A 174 -21.01 4.99 7.83
N GLN A 175 -20.33 3.90 8.20
CA GLN A 175 -20.06 3.48 9.56
C GLN A 175 -18.57 3.17 9.69
N ASN A 176 -17.96 3.66 10.76
CA ASN A 176 -16.54 3.54 11.05
C ASN A 176 -16.34 2.74 12.33
N PHE A 177 -15.35 1.85 12.32
CA PHE A 177 -15.01 0.97 13.41
C PHE A 177 -13.49 0.93 13.57
N PHE A 178 -13.04 1.14 14.80
CA PHE A 178 -11.64 0.94 15.18
C PHE A 178 -11.55 -0.17 16.22
N ASN A 179 -10.87 -1.26 15.86
CA ASN A 179 -10.72 -2.44 16.69
C ASN A 179 -9.24 -2.78 16.85
N GLU A 180 -8.82 -3.09 18.06
CA GLU A 180 -7.45 -3.49 18.35
C GLU A 180 -7.38 -4.97 18.73
N ILE A 181 -6.66 -5.76 17.94
CA ILE A 181 -6.37 -7.15 18.28
C ILE A 181 -5.09 -7.17 19.09
N VAL A 182 -5.22 -7.28 20.41
CA VAL A 182 -4.09 -7.39 21.32
C VAL A 182 -3.87 -8.86 21.69
N ARG A 183 -2.68 -9.39 21.36
CA ARG A 183 -2.19 -10.71 21.77
C ARG A 183 -0.76 -10.57 22.30
N PRO A 184 -0.23 -11.52 23.09
CA PRO A 184 1.11 -11.40 23.68
C PRO A 184 2.27 -11.22 22.69
N HIS A 185 2.05 -11.44 21.40
CA HIS A 185 3.06 -11.45 20.34
C HIS A 185 2.70 -10.54 19.16
N VAL A 186 1.52 -9.90 19.16
CA VAL A 186 1.06 -9.05 18.06
C VAL A 186 -0.03 -8.10 18.52
N GLU A 187 0.03 -6.89 17.98
CA GLU A 187 -1.02 -5.87 18.09
C GLU A 187 -1.39 -5.43 16.67
N ILE A 188 -2.70 -5.43 16.38
CA ILE A 188 -3.23 -5.07 15.05
C ILE A 188 -4.30 -4.00 15.23
N PRO A 189 -4.00 -2.73 14.87
CA PRO A 189 -4.99 -1.65 14.88
C PRO A 189 -5.79 -1.68 13.56
N LEU A 190 -6.97 -2.28 13.60
CA LEU A 190 -7.87 -2.38 12.45
C LEU A 190 -8.73 -1.13 12.34
N LEU A 191 -8.63 -0.47 11.19
CA LEU A 191 -9.44 0.67 10.79
C LEU A 191 -10.42 0.20 9.71
N THR A 192 -11.70 0.03 10.07
CA THR A 192 -12.71 -0.54 9.18
C THR A 192 -13.83 0.45 8.89
N SER A 193 -14.18 0.63 7.62
CA SER A 193 -15.33 1.44 7.19
C SER A 193 -16.28 0.61 6.35
N VAL A 194 -17.58 0.78 6.59
CA VAL A 194 -18.67 0.08 5.90
C VAL A 194 -19.69 1.11 5.40
N ALA A 195 -20.20 0.93 4.19
CA ALA A 195 -21.25 1.80 3.65
C ALA A 195 -22.18 1.04 2.71
N ARG A 196 -23.34 1.64 2.44
CA ARG A 196 -24.23 1.23 1.37
C ARG A 196 -23.93 1.96 0.08
N SER A 197 -24.14 1.26 -1.02
CA SER A 197 -24.12 1.86 -2.34
C SER A 197 -25.30 2.83 -2.56
N PRO A 198 -25.27 3.66 -3.61
CA PRO A 198 -26.28 4.67 -3.92
C PRO A 198 -27.73 4.16 -3.90
N THR A 199 -28.02 2.99 -4.46
CA THR A 199 -29.37 2.40 -4.42
C THR A 199 -29.58 1.50 -3.19
N GLY A 200 -28.51 1.20 -2.46
CA GLY A 200 -28.51 0.25 -1.33
C GLY A 200 -28.39 -1.20 -1.77
N LYS A 201 -28.20 -1.45 -3.08
CA LYS A 201 -28.00 -2.78 -3.65
C LYS A 201 -26.77 -3.48 -3.09
N GLN A 202 -25.71 -2.72 -2.80
CA GLN A 202 -24.46 -3.26 -2.27
C GLN A 202 -24.18 -2.71 -0.87
N ILE A 203 -23.54 -3.55 -0.06
CA ILE A 203 -22.78 -3.14 1.11
C ILE A 203 -21.30 -3.24 0.70
N VAL A 204 -20.54 -2.17 0.90
CA VAL A 204 -19.09 -2.14 0.65
C VAL A 204 -18.37 -2.00 1.98
N ALA A 205 -17.24 -2.69 2.11
CA ALA A 205 -16.38 -2.62 3.28
C ALA A 205 -14.94 -2.42 2.86
N ALA A 206 -14.20 -1.67 3.67
CA ALA A 206 -12.75 -1.59 3.59
C ALA A 206 -12.17 -1.66 4.99
N SER A 207 -11.09 -2.42 5.16
CA SER A 207 -10.38 -2.53 6.43
C SER A 207 -8.88 -2.39 6.18
N SER A 208 -8.20 -1.64 7.03
CA SER A 208 -6.77 -1.37 6.90
C SER A 208 -6.04 -1.45 8.24
N ALA A 209 -4.74 -1.66 8.20
CA ALA A 209 -3.86 -1.69 9.36
C ALA A 209 -2.48 -1.14 9.01
N LEU A 210 -1.95 -0.29 9.89
CA LEU A 210 -0.57 0.20 9.84
C LEU A 210 0.36 -0.87 10.41
N TRP A 211 1.38 -1.25 9.65
CA TRP A 211 2.37 -2.26 10.02
C TRP A 211 3.76 -1.62 10.10
N PHE A 212 4.52 -2.01 11.12
CA PHE A 212 5.82 -1.44 11.47
C PHE A 212 6.90 -2.53 11.56
N GLU A 213 8.14 -2.22 11.13
CA GLU A 213 9.28 -3.16 11.19
C GLU A 213 9.78 -3.41 12.61
N GLU A 214 9.50 -2.47 13.53
CA GLU A 214 9.89 -2.60 14.92
C GLU A 214 9.27 -3.83 15.60
N ALA A 215 10.01 -4.44 16.52
CA ALA A 215 9.51 -5.54 17.34
C ALA A 215 8.24 -5.12 18.10
N HIS A 216 7.37 -6.10 18.40
CA HIS A 216 6.14 -5.86 19.15
C HIS A 216 6.41 -5.04 20.43
N GLY A 217 5.64 -3.96 20.61
CA GLY A 217 5.77 -3.02 21.72
C GLY A 217 6.87 -1.95 21.57
N GLN A 218 7.66 -1.97 20.47
CA GLN A 218 8.70 -0.97 20.17
C GLN A 218 8.33 -0.05 19.01
N GLY A 219 7.27 -0.39 18.26
CA GLY A 219 6.75 0.45 17.18
C GLY A 219 5.98 1.67 17.68
N PRO A 220 5.66 2.61 16.78
CA PRO A 220 4.81 3.75 17.10
C PRO A 220 3.44 3.34 17.63
N VAL A 221 2.89 4.11 18.57
CA VAL A 221 1.51 3.94 19.03
C VAL A 221 0.56 4.52 17.99
N VAL A 222 -0.41 3.71 17.55
CA VAL A 222 -1.46 4.14 16.64
C VAL A 222 -2.60 4.77 17.42
N LYS A 223 -3.04 5.95 16.98
CA LYS A 223 -4.14 6.71 17.58
C LYS A 223 -5.26 6.87 16.56
N HIS A 224 -6.43 6.40 16.93
CA HIS A 224 -7.66 6.53 16.13
C HIS A 224 -8.22 7.95 16.22
N GLU A 225 -8.71 8.46 15.08
CA GLU A 225 -9.38 9.75 14.95
C GLU A 225 -10.59 9.63 14.02
N GLU A 226 -11.68 10.29 14.40
CA GLU A 226 -12.83 10.56 13.54
C GLU A 226 -13.05 12.08 13.53
N ARG A 227 -13.14 12.67 12.34
CA ARG A 227 -13.24 14.12 12.16
C ARG A 227 -14.56 14.51 11.53
N ASP A 228 -14.95 13.80 10.49
CA ASP A 228 -16.14 14.04 9.67
C ASP A 228 -16.84 12.72 9.32
N TYR A 229 -18.07 12.80 8.84
CA TYR A 229 -18.89 11.62 8.52
C TYR A 229 -18.29 10.72 7.43
N ASP A 230 -17.60 11.31 6.46
CA ASP A 230 -16.99 10.64 5.31
C ASP A 230 -15.49 10.36 5.50
N TRP A 231 -14.96 10.59 6.72
CA TRP A 231 -13.54 10.49 7.01
C TRP A 231 -13.28 9.62 8.25
N HIS A 232 -12.31 8.71 8.14
CA HIS A 232 -11.92 7.79 9.20
C HIS A 232 -10.41 7.63 9.19
N GLY A 233 -9.75 7.77 10.34
CA GLY A 233 -8.30 7.77 10.34
C GLY A 233 -7.62 7.18 11.56
N ALA A 234 -6.41 6.69 11.32
CA ALA A 234 -5.50 6.22 12.35
C ALA A 234 -4.10 6.75 12.06
N ARG A 235 -3.49 7.39 13.05
CA ARG A 235 -2.19 8.06 12.91
C ARG A 235 -1.15 7.54 13.87
N PHE A 236 0.11 7.74 13.51
CA PHE A 236 1.25 7.55 14.40
C PHE A 236 2.23 8.71 14.24
N GLU A 237 3.16 8.82 15.19
CA GLU A 237 4.23 9.80 15.17
C GLU A 237 5.59 9.12 15.27
N LYS A 238 6.58 9.65 14.54
CA LYS A 238 7.96 9.17 14.53
C LYS A 238 8.93 10.34 14.41
N HIS A 239 9.94 10.38 15.27
CA HIS A 239 11.07 11.29 15.09
C HIS A 239 12.20 10.55 14.37
N LEU A 240 12.76 11.18 13.34
CA LEU A 240 13.87 10.66 12.56
C LEU A 240 15.07 11.59 12.67
N ARG A 241 16.27 11.02 12.77
CA ARG A 241 17.52 11.79 12.72
C ARG A 241 17.99 11.99 11.29
N ALA A 242 18.79 13.02 11.05
CA ALA A 242 19.46 13.21 9.77
C ALA A 242 20.25 11.94 9.35
N GLY A 243 20.00 11.46 8.14
CA GLY A 243 20.57 10.23 7.57
C GLY A 243 19.79 8.95 7.89
N GLU A 244 18.76 9.01 8.74
CA GLU A 244 17.91 7.86 9.07
C GLU A 244 16.95 7.53 7.92
N THR A 245 16.75 6.23 7.66
CA THR A 245 15.70 5.74 6.77
C THR A 245 14.71 4.93 7.59
N TYR A 246 13.42 5.22 7.41
CA TYR A 246 12.33 4.56 8.12
C TYR A 246 11.30 4.02 7.13
N ARG A 247 10.79 2.82 7.39
CA ARG A 247 9.74 2.20 6.59
C ARG A 247 8.55 1.82 7.44
N PHE A 248 7.37 2.06 6.89
CA PHE A 248 6.11 1.53 7.40
C PHE A 248 5.22 1.12 6.23
N TYR A 249 4.20 0.35 6.54
CA TYR A 249 3.32 -0.22 5.53
C TYR A 249 1.87 -0.01 5.93
N LEU A 250 1.02 0.20 4.92
CA LEU A 250 -0.42 0.17 5.06
C LEU A 250 -0.93 -1.05 4.32
N LEU A 251 -1.42 -2.02 5.09
CA LEU A 251 -2.04 -3.23 4.57
C LEU A 251 -3.54 -3.05 4.61
N SER A 252 -4.23 -3.42 3.55
CA SER A 252 -5.66 -3.21 3.51
C SER A 252 -6.41 -4.16 2.60
N THR A 253 -7.73 -4.21 2.81
CA THR A 253 -8.67 -5.04 2.06
C THR A 253 -9.88 -4.21 1.69
N SER A 254 -10.43 -4.39 0.48
CA SER A 254 -11.75 -3.89 0.15
C SER A 254 -12.57 -4.92 -0.64
N LEU A 255 -13.83 -5.06 -0.25
CA LEU A 255 -14.77 -6.00 -0.86
C LEU A 255 -16.22 -5.54 -0.63
N SER A 256 -17.19 -6.30 -1.15
CA SER A 256 -18.60 -5.95 -1.07
C SER A 256 -19.49 -7.18 -0.89
N SER A 257 -20.78 -6.95 -0.67
CA SER A 257 -21.82 -7.97 -0.66
C SER A 257 -21.96 -8.75 -1.97
N MET A 258 -21.34 -8.30 -3.07
CA MET A 258 -21.21 -9.12 -4.30
C MET A 258 -20.19 -10.24 -4.17
N HIS A 259 -19.19 -10.07 -3.29
CA HIS A 259 -18.09 -11.02 -3.13
C HIS A 259 -18.34 -11.97 -1.98
N TYR A 260 -18.87 -11.46 -0.87
CA TYR A 260 -19.13 -12.19 0.37
C TYR A 260 -20.40 -11.67 1.04
N ASP A 261 -21.20 -12.55 1.63
CA ASP A 261 -22.45 -12.19 2.29
C ASP A 261 -22.24 -11.18 3.44
N ASP A 262 -21.13 -11.31 4.16
CA ASP A 262 -20.72 -10.40 5.24
C ASP A 262 -19.42 -9.68 4.87
N PRO A 263 -19.51 -8.55 4.15
CA PRO A 263 -18.33 -7.86 3.68
C PRO A 263 -17.50 -7.22 4.80
N HIS A 264 -18.12 -6.87 5.93
CA HIS A 264 -17.40 -6.28 7.07
C HIS A 264 -16.44 -7.31 7.66
N ASN A 265 -16.97 -8.43 8.15
CA ASN A 265 -16.16 -9.42 8.84
C ASN A 265 -15.07 -10.01 7.92
N GLU A 266 -15.37 -10.18 6.63
CA GLU A 266 -14.37 -10.69 5.69
C GLU A 266 -13.26 -9.69 5.40
N ALA A 267 -13.56 -8.38 5.33
CA ALA A 267 -12.54 -7.35 5.15
C ALA A 267 -11.54 -7.34 6.32
N GLU A 268 -12.03 -7.41 7.56
CA GLU A 268 -11.17 -7.52 8.75
C GLU A 268 -10.35 -8.81 8.74
N ARG A 269 -11.00 -9.96 8.45
CA ARG A 269 -10.32 -11.27 8.41
C ARG A 269 -9.15 -11.29 7.42
N LEU A 270 -9.33 -10.74 6.23
CA LEU A 270 -8.30 -10.69 5.20
C LEU A 270 -7.20 -9.67 5.52
N THR A 271 -7.54 -8.53 6.12
CA THR A 271 -6.53 -7.56 6.60
C THR A 271 -5.68 -8.15 7.71
N ILE A 272 -6.27 -8.88 8.66
CA ILE A 272 -5.54 -9.63 9.69
C ILE A 272 -4.63 -10.69 9.05
N PHE A 273 -5.14 -11.44 8.06
CA PHE A 273 -4.33 -12.43 7.35
C PHE A 273 -3.11 -11.78 6.68
N ALA A 274 -3.30 -10.69 5.94
CA ALA A 274 -2.21 -9.96 5.31
C ALA A 274 -1.20 -9.42 6.35
N TYR A 275 -1.70 -8.86 7.45
CA TYR A 275 -0.88 -8.36 8.55
C TYR A 275 0.03 -9.44 9.16
N LEU A 276 -0.53 -10.62 9.41
CA LEU A 276 0.21 -11.76 9.98
C LEU A 276 1.17 -12.43 8.97
N GLU A 277 0.88 -12.35 7.67
CA GLU A 277 1.78 -12.85 6.62
C GLU A 277 3.08 -12.03 6.55
N GLY A 278 2.97 -10.71 6.76
CA GLY A 278 4.09 -9.77 6.82
C GLY A 278 4.50 -9.21 5.44
N PRO A 279 4.98 -7.94 5.38
CA PRO A 279 5.31 -7.24 4.14
C PRO A 279 6.23 -8.01 3.19
N ASP A 280 7.33 -8.57 3.68
CA ASP A 280 8.31 -9.26 2.83
C ASP A 280 7.69 -10.43 2.06
N ARG A 281 6.90 -11.27 2.75
CA ARG A 281 6.22 -12.41 2.13
C ARG A 281 5.12 -11.96 1.17
N LEU A 282 4.42 -10.88 1.50
CA LEU A 282 3.40 -10.30 0.61
C LEU A 282 4.02 -9.77 -0.69
N VAL A 283 5.12 -9.01 -0.60
CA VAL A 283 5.84 -8.50 -1.77
C VAL A 283 6.40 -9.66 -2.59
N GLN A 284 7.08 -10.60 -1.94
CA GLN A 284 7.62 -11.79 -2.60
C GLN A 284 6.54 -12.53 -3.40
N LYS A 285 5.42 -12.90 -2.77
CA LYS A 285 4.34 -13.64 -3.44
C LYS A 285 3.63 -12.83 -4.51
N HIS A 286 3.51 -11.51 -4.34
CA HIS A 286 2.98 -10.63 -5.37
C HIS A 286 3.86 -10.67 -6.62
N GLU A 287 5.16 -10.45 -6.47
CA GLU A 287 6.10 -10.44 -7.58
C GLU A 287 6.26 -11.82 -8.23
N GLU A 288 6.25 -12.90 -7.45
CA GLU A 288 6.20 -14.27 -7.98
C GLU A 288 4.98 -14.48 -8.88
N ALA A 289 3.80 -14.08 -8.42
CA ALA A 289 2.57 -14.22 -9.21
C ALA A 289 2.56 -13.37 -10.49
N TRP A 290 3.31 -12.27 -10.54
CA TRP A 290 3.50 -11.47 -11.75
C TRP A 290 4.56 -12.04 -12.68
N ARG A 291 5.68 -12.55 -12.15
CA ARG A 291 6.67 -13.28 -12.95
C ARG A 291 6.06 -14.48 -13.67
N GLU A 292 5.12 -15.17 -13.02
CA GLU A 292 4.36 -16.25 -13.66
C GLU A 292 3.55 -15.79 -14.87
N LEU A 293 2.99 -14.56 -14.85
CA LEU A 293 2.32 -13.98 -16.02
C LEU A 293 3.31 -13.60 -17.12
N TRP A 294 4.45 -13.00 -16.75
CA TRP A 294 5.46 -12.56 -17.71
C TRP A 294 6.20 -13.72 -18.41
N LYS A 295 5.92 -14.98 -18.06
CA LYS A 295 6.31 -16.13 -18.89
C LYS A 295 5.70 -16.09 -20.30
N SER A 296 4.62 -15.33 -20.49
CA SER A 296 4.04 -15.05 -21.81
C SER A 296 4.45 -13.70 -22.39
N ASP A 297 5.55 -13.11 -21.92
CA ASP A 297 6.07 -11.86 -22.46
C ASP A 297 6.43 -11.99 -23.96
N ILE A 298 6.17 -10.94 -24.71
CA ILE A 298 6.48 -10.86 -26.14
C ILE A 298 7.70 -9.97 -26.29
N LEU A 299 8.84 -10.60 -26.58
CA LEU A 299 10.08 -9.89 -26.86
C LEU A 299 9.99 -9.23 -28.24
N LEU A 300 10.14 -7.90 -28.26
CA LEU A 300 10.09 -7.06 -29.47
C LEU A 300 11.48 -6.69 -29.99
#